data_AF-A0A1X2CKX4-F1
#
_entry.id   AF-A0A1X2CKX4-F1
#
_cell.length_a   1.000
_cell.length_b   1.000
_cell.length_c   1.000
_cell.angle_alpha   90.00
_cell.angle_beta   90.00
_cell.angle_gamma   90.00
#
_symmetry.space_group_name_H-M   'P 1'
#
loop_
_entity.id
_entity.type
_entity.pdbx_description
1 polymer ?
#
loop_
_entity_poly.entity_id
_entity_poly.type
_entity_poly.pdbx_seq_one_letter_code
_entity_poly.pdbx_strand_id
1 'polypeptide(L)'
;MAKSSKRRPAPEKPVKSRKCVFCAKKDQQIDYKDTALLRTYISERGKIRARRVTGNCVQHQRDIALAVKNAREVALLPFTSSTR
;
A
#
# COMPACT_ATOMS: atom_id res chain seq x y z
N MET A 1 -43.02 -12.12 1.40
CA MET A 1 -42.35 -11.45 2.54
C MET A 1 -40.98 -10.93 2.09
N ALA A 2 -40.88 -9.68 1.63
CA ALA A 2 -39.64 -9.09 1.14
C ALA A 2 -38.89 -8.40 2.29
N LYS A 3 -37.70 -8.91 2.67
CA LYS A 3 -36.82 -8.23 3.63
C LYS A 3 -36.10 -7.09 2.89
N SER A 4 -36.57 -5.86 3.11
CA SER A 4 -35.94 -4.64 2.62
C SER A 4 -34.52 -4.51 3.19
N SER A 5 -33.51 -4.70 2.34
CA SER A 5 -32.12 -4.48 2.71
C SER A 5 -31.89 -2.98 2.89
N LYS A 6 -31.86 -2.50 4.13
CA LYS A 6 -31.42 -1.12 4.44
C LYS A 6 -29.99 -0.94 3.93
N ARG A 7 -29.85 -0.27 2.79
CA ARG A 7 -28.54 0.15 2.25
C ARG A 7 -27.94 1.12 3.26
N ARG A 8 -26.71 0.86 3.71
CA ARG A 8 -25.99 1.77 4.60
C ARG A 8 -25.84 3.13 3.89
N PRO A 9 -26.07 4.26 4.57
CA PRO A 9 -25.88 5.58 3.99
C PRO A 9 -24.42 5.74 3.55
N ALA A 10 -24.22 6.40 2.41
CA ALA A 10 -22.89 6.68 1.88
C ALA A 10 -22.09 7.53 2.88
N PRO A 11 -20.77 7.30 3.01
CA PRO A 11 -19.95 8.08 3.93
C PRO A 11 -19.95 9.56 3.54
N GLU A 12 -20.27 10.43 4.51
CA GLU A 12 -20.48 11.89 4.34
C GLU A 12 -19.24 12.69 3.93
N LYS A 13 -18.05 12.09 3.98
CA LYS A 13 -16.80 12.78 3.65
C LYS A 13 -16.11 12.07 2.49
N PRO A 14 -15.87 12.74 1.35
CA PRO A 14 -15.08 12.15 0.27
C PRO A 14 -13.68 11.86 0.84
N VAL A 15 -13.26 10.60 0.76
CA VAL A 15 -11.91 10.19 1.14
C VAL A 15 -10.97 10.99 0.23
N LYS A 16 -10.29 12.01 0.79
CA LYS A 16 -9.34 12.84 0.05
C LYS A 16 -8.35 11.93 -0.67
N SER A 17 -8.47 11.85 -1.99
CA SER A 17 -7.54 11.09 -2.82
C SER A 17 -6.21 11.84 -2.81
N ARG A 18 -5.28 11.36 -1.99
CA ARG A 18 -3.90 11.84 -2.08
C ARG A 18 -3.38 11.51 -3.47
N LYS A 19 -2.71 12.47 -4.12
CA LYS A 19 -2.08 12.26 -5.42
C LYS A 19 -0.97 11.23 -5.27
N CYS A 20 -0.80 10.37 -6.28
CA CYS A 20 0.27 9.37 -6.26
C CYS A 20 1.64 10.05 -6.31
N VAL A 21 2.50 9.73 -5.34
CA VAL A 21 3.83 10.33 -5.21
C VAL A 21 4.71 9.99 -6.41
N PHE A 22 4.65 8.76 -6.90
CA PHE A 22 5.40 8.28 -8.07
C PHE A 22 4.93 8.89 -9.39
N CYS A 23 3.62 9.14 -9.55
CA CYS A 23 3.14 9.86 -10.73
C CYS A 23 3.57 11.34 -10.72
N ALA A 24 3.74 11.93 -9.53
CA ALA A 24 4.18 13.32 -9.39
C ALA A 24 5.70 13.48 -9.53
N LYS A 25 6.46 12.48 -9.09
CA LYS A 25 7.91 12.41 -9.21
C LYS A 25 8.28 11.41 -10.29
N LYS A 26 8.40 11.89 -11.54
CA LYS A 26 8.59 11.07 -12.75
C LYS A 26 9.83 10.16 -12.72
N ASP A 27 10.81 10.45 -11.86
CA ASP A 27 12.12 9.77 -11.88
C ASP A 27 12.30 8.72 -10.79
N GLN A 28 11.25 8.36 -10.04
CA GLN A 28 11.39 7.43 -8.91
C GLN A 28 11.06 5.99 -9.35
N GLN A 29 12.08 5.26 -9.78
CA GLN A 29 11.99 3.82 -10.04
C GLN A 29 11.74 3.04 -8.72
N ILE A 30 10.98 1.95 -8.83
CA ILE A 30 10.55 1.12 -7.69
C ILE A 30 11.29 -0.20 -7.76
N ASP A 31 12.41 -0.29 -7.04
CA ASP A 31 13.23 -1.49 -6.98
C ASP A 31 13.14 -2.20 -5.63
N TYR A 32 13.35 -3.52 -5.65
CA TYR A 32 13.37 -4.35 -4.43
C TYR A 32 14.61 -4.09 -3.56
N LYS A 33 15.65 -3.48 -4.14
CA LYS A 33 16.92 -3.16 -3.46
C LYS A 33 16.78 -1.97 -2.52
N ASP A 34 15.84 -1.05 -2.80
CA ASP A 34 15.65 0.19 -2.05
C ASP A 34 14.81 -0.03 -0.80
N THR A 35 15.43 -0.63 0.21
CA THR A 35 14.76 -0.96 1.48
C THR A 35 14.20 0.28 2.20
N ALA A 36 14.86 1.45 2.08
CA ALA A 36 14.39 2.70 2.67
C ALA A 36 13.03 3.15 2.13
N LEU A 37 12.85 3.04 0.81
CA LEU A 37 11.59 3.36 0.14
C LEU A 37 10.51 2.35 0.53
N LEU A 38 10.82 1.06 0.42
CA LEU A 38 9.86 -0.02 0.68
C LEU A 38 9.38 -0.06 2.14
N ARG A 39 10.25 0.25 3.12
CA ARG A 39 9.88 0.36 4.54
C ARG A 39 8.76 1.38 4.77
N THR A 40 8.71 2.46 4.01
CA THR A 40 7.65 3.48 4.11
C THR A 40 6.27 2.92 3.72
N TYR A 41 6.23 1.95 2.80
CA TYR A 41 5.00 1.32 2.30
C TYR A 41 4.60 0.06 3.08
N ILE A 42 5.34 -0.28 4.13
CA ILE A 42 5.10 -1.42 5.00
C ILE A 42 4.66 -0.90 6.38
N SER A 43 3.84 -1.66 7.08
CA SER A 43 3.50 -1.40 8.47
C SER A 43 4.64 -1.87 9.38
N GLU A 44 4.65 -1.40 10.62
CA GLU A 44 5.63 -1.88 11.60
C GLU A 44 5.64 -3.41 11.68
N ARG A 45 4.44 -4.03 11.68
CA ARG A 45 4.22 -5.49 11.66
C ARG A 45 4.74 -6.24 10.43
N GLY A 46 5.32 -5.56 9.44
CA GLY A 46 5.76 -6.17 8.20
C GLY A 46 4.61 -6.45 7.21
N LYS A 47 3.43 -5.84 7.32
CA LYS A 47 2.34 -5.99 6.34
C LYS A 47 2.37 -4.86 5.31
N ILE A 48 2.03 -5.14 4.05
CA ILE A 48 1.95 -4.10 3.01
C ILE A 48 0.79 -3.15 3.32
N ARG A 49 1.04 -1.84 3.30
CA ARG A 49 -0.01 -0.83 3.54
C ARG A 49 -1.00 -0.81 2.38
N ALA A 50 -2.28 -0.64 2.70
CA ALA A 50 -3.33 -0.54 1.70
C ALA A 50 -3.22 0.75 0.88
N ARG A 51 -3.60 0.69 -0.40
CA ARG A 51 -3.61 1.83 -1.34
C ARG A 51 -4.28 3.09 -0.78
N ARG A 52 -5.37 2.94 -0.03
CA ARG A 52 -6.13 4.05 0.56
C ARG A 52 -5.32 4.88 1.57
N VAL A 53 -4.30 4.26 2.18
CA VAL A 53 -3.43 4.93 3.16
C VAL A 53 -2.29 5.66 2.45
N THR A 54 -1.73 5.03 1.42
CA THR A 54 -0.56 5.52 0.68
C THR A 54 -0.92 6.52 -0.41
N GLY A 55 -2.11 6.43 -0.99
CA GLY A 55 -2.56 7.32 -2.07
C GLY A 55 -1.96 7.01 -3.45
N ASN A 56 -1.31 5.85 -3.62
CA ASN A 56 -0.68 5.48 -4.88
C ASN A 56 -1.71 5.16 -5.97
N CYS A 57 -1.31 5.22 -7.25
CA CYS A 57 -2.13 4.69 -8.34
C CYS A 57 -2.17 3.15 -8.27
N VAL A 58 -3.06 2.53 -9.05
CA VAL A 58 -3.22 1.07 -9.04
C VAL A 58 -1.97 0.36 -9.58
N GLN A 59 -1.33 0.92 -10.60
CA GLN A 59 -0.10 0.38 -11.21
C GLN A 59 1.05 0.40 -10.18
N HIS A 60 1.43 1.58 -9.68
CA HIS A 60 2.51 1.70 -8.69
C HIS A 60 2.25 0.90 -7.40
N GLN A 61 0.99 0.73 -6.98
CA GLN A 61 0.70 -0.11 -5.82
C GLN A 61 0.99 -1.61 -6.10
N ARG A 62 0.74 -2.08 -7.34
CA ARG A 62 1.11 -3.45 -7.76
C ARG A 62 2.62 -3.60 -7.85
N ASP A 63 3.31 -2.60 -8.40
CA ASP A 63 4.77 -2.62 -8.54
C ASP A 63 5.45 -2.64 -7.17
N ILE A 64 4.99 -1.83 -6.22
CA ILE A 64 5.47 -1.88 -4.83
C ILE A 64 5.18 -3.24 -4.20
N ALA A 65 3.99 -3.81 -4.43
CA ALA A 65 3.69 -5.12 -3.86
C ALA A 65 4.60 -6.23 -4.40
N LEU A 66 4.99 -6.16 -5.69
CA LEU A 66 5.97 -7.05 -6.30
C LEU A 66 7.36 -6.82 -5.71
N ALA A 67 7.82 -5.56 -5.67
CA ALA A 67 9.13 -5.21 -5.10
C ALA A 67 9.26 -5.64 -3.63
N VAL A 68 8.22 -5.46 -2.82
CA VAL A 68 8.19 -5.92 -1.42
C VAL A 68 8.24 -7.45 -1.32
N LYS A 69 7.56 -8.19 -2.21
CA LYS A 69 7.61 -9.66 -2.21
C LYS A 69 9.01 -10.15 -2.58
N ASN A 70 9.58 -9.63 -3.66
CA ASN A 70 10.93 -9.96 -4.11
C ASN A 70 11.96 -9.65 -3.00
N ALA A 71 11.84 -8.47 -2.36
CA ALA A 71 12.70 -8.07 -1.25
C ALA A 71 12.61 -9.01 -0.03
N ARG A 72 11.47 -9.67 0.19
CA ARG A 72 11.33 -10.68 1.26
C ARG A 72 11.96 -12.01 0.89
N GLU A 73 11.85 -12.41 -0.38
CA GLU A 73 12.49 -13.63 -0.89
C GLU A 73 14.01 -13.55 -0.78
N VAL A 74 14.59 -12.36 -1.02
CA VAL A 74 16.04 -12.11 -0.84
C VAL A 74 16.43 -11.67 0.58
N ALA A 75 15.54 -11.82 1.57
CA ALA A 75 15.76 -11.50 2.98
C ALA A 75 16.17 -10.02 3.29
N LEU A 76 15.94 -9.08 2.37
CA LEU A 76 16.14 -7.64 2.63
C LEU A 76 15.06 -7.05 3.53
N LEU A 77 13.87 -7.67 3.56
CA LEU A 77 12.74 -7.28 4.40
C LEU A 77 12.14 -8.48 5.15
N PRO A 78 11.71 -8.30 6.40
CA PRO A 78 11.09 -9.37 7.17
C PRO A 78 9.66 -9.66 6.70
N PHE A 79 9.26 -10.93 6.78
CA PHE A 79 7.87 -11.36 6.54
C PHE A 79 6.93 -10.95 7.69
N THR A 80 7.43 -11.03 8.91
CA THR A 80 6.76 -10.64 10.14
C THR A 80 7.78 -9.95 11.03
N SER A 81 7.44 -8.80 11.60
CA SER A 81 8.23 -8.24 12.69
C SER A 81 7.65 -8.77 14.00
N SER A 82 8.44 -9.58 14.72
CA SER A 82 8.13 -9.95 16.11
C SER A 82 8.56 -8.82 17.06
N THR A 83 8.15 -7.59 16.79
CA THR A 83 8.24 -6.54 17.82
C THR A 83 7.13 -6.84 18.81
N ARG A 84 7.54 -7.30 20.00
CA ARG A 84 6.67 -7.64 21.12
C ARG A 84 6.00 -6.39 21.69
#